data_AF-M7YV84-F1
#
_entry.id   AF-M7YV84-F1
#
_cell.length_a   1.000
_cell.length_b   1.000
_cell.length_c   1.000
_cell.angle_alpha   90.00
_cell.angle_beta   90.00
_cell.angle_gamma   90.00
#
_symmetry.space_group_name_H-M   'P 1'
#
loop_
_entity.id
_entity.type
_entity.pdbx_description
1 polymer ?
#
loop_
_entity_poly.entity_id
_entity_poly.type
_entity_poly.pdbx_seq_one_letter_code
_entity_poly.pdbx_strand_id
1 'polypeptide(L)'
;MGANQSALPAAPAIQDDDAPPATPIPMHQPPEPWVVPAGPPVFRVPAPPVPPPREPEVFPDFPPVINRVGNGWVADPPNPCLLSLKFRITIEDTDTIVRLLANGVPLMGALRMGALFAYLKAMQIYYAPGPYKGLWAHVVVLHGSGFASPKGTYYTCRNSYGYKVHGYYEKKDTGGDFNIWSSDLYGFVYGCELA
;
A
#
# COMPACT_ATOMS: atom_id res chain seq x y z
N MET A 1 24.13 54.14 -13.85
CA MET A 1 24.37 52.90 -13.07
C MET A 1 24.33 51.74 -14.04
N GLY A 2 25.49 51.37 -14.61
CA GLY A 2 25.61 50.30 -15.60
C GLY A 2 26.05 49.01 -14.94
N ALA A 3 25.31 47.92 -15.16
CA ALA A 3 25.61 46.60 -14.63
C ALA A 3 26.67 45.90 -15.51
N ASN A 4 27.81 45.57 -14.91
CA ASN A 4 28.85 44.73 -15.50
C ASN A 4 28.38 43.26 -15.50
N GLN A 5 28.14 42.69 -16.68
CA GLN A 5 27.96 41.25 -16.84
C GLN A 5 29.34 40.58 -16.91
N SER A 6 29.66 39.77 -15.90
CA SER A 6 30.85 38.94 -15.86
C SER A 6 30.60 37.66 -16.66
N ALA A 7 31.25 37.53 -17.81
CA ALA A 7 31.21 36.32 -18.63
C ALA A 7 32.13 35.25 -18.03
N LEU A 8 31.57 34.06 -17.77
CA LEU A 8 32.35 32.87 -17.38
C LEU A 8 33.11 32.32 -18.59
N PRO A 9 34.37 31.87 -18.43
CA PRO A 9 35.12 31.25 -19.52
C PRO A 9 34.58 29.85 -19.85
N ALA A 10 34.50 29.55 -21.14
CA ALA A 10 34.13 28.23 -21.65
C ALA A 10 35.20 27.19 -21.30
N ALA A 11 34.75 26.00 -20.86
CA ALA A 11 35.63 24.87 -20.58
C ALA A 11 36.19 24.28 -21.89
N PRO A 12 37.45 23.79 -21.89
CA PRO A 12 38.04 23.16 -23.07
C PRO A 12 37.39 21.80 -23.35
N ALA A 13 37.17 21.53 -24.64
CA ALA A 13 36.71 20.23 -25.13
C ALA A 13 37.80 19.18 -24.93
N ILE A 14 37.46 18.08 -24.25
CA ILE A 14 38.29 16.90 -24.13
C ILE A 14 38.10 16.09 -25.41
N GLN A 15 39.15 15.96 -26.22
CA GLN A 15 39.20 15.03 -27.35
C GLN A 15 39.65 13.65 -26.83
N ASP A 16 38.73 12.69 -26.81
CA ASP A 16 39.02 11.28 -26.55
C ASP A 16 39.49 10.60 -27.84
N ASP A 17 40.78 10.75 -28.18
CA ASP A 17 41.39 10.14 -29.39
C ASP A 17 42.26 8.90 -29.13
N ASP A 18 42.26 8.34 -27.91
CA ASP A 18 43.13 7.21 -27.53
C ASP A 18 42.40 5.99 -26.93
N ALA A 19 41.22 5.64 -27.48
CA ALA A 19 40.61 4.35 -27.15
C ALA A 19 41.25 3.23 -27.99
N PRO A 20 41.91 2.22 -27.38
CA PRO A 20 42.49 1.11 -28.12
C PRO A 20 41.39 0.30 -28.85
N PRO A 21 41.69 -0.29 -30.02
CA PRO A 21 40.72 -1.06 -30.78
C PRO A 21 40.21 -2.24 -29.95
N ALA A 22 38.88 -2.34 -29.84
CA ALA A 22 38.21 -3.40 -29.10
C ALA A 22 38.63 -4.78 -29.66
N THR A 23 39.23 -5.59 -28.80
CA THR A 23 39.54 -6.99 -29.10
C THR A 23 38.23 -7.75 -29.36
N PRO A 24 38.08 -8.51 -30.46
CA PRO A 24 36.87 -9.28 -30.71
C PRO A 24 36.66 -10.30 -29.58
N ILE A 25 35.55 -10.18 -28.86
CA ILE A 25 35.15 -11.16 -27.85
C ILE A 25 34.81 -12.47 -28.60
N PRO A 26 35.43 -13.61 -28.27
CA PRO A 26 35.08 -14.88 -28.87
C PRO A 26 33.61 -15.18 -28.55
N MET A 27 32.78 -15.35 -29.58
CA MET A 27 31.41 -15.81 -29.42
C MET A 27 31.44 -17.21 -28.82
N HIS A 28 31.08 -17.32 -27.54
CA HIS A 28 30.79 -18.60 -26.92
C HIS A 28 29.71 -19.30 -27.75
N GLN A 29 30.03 -20.50 -28.26
CA GLN A 29 29.04 -21.39 -28.83
C GLN A 29 27.90 -21.58 -27.81
N PRO A 30 26.63 -21.51 -28.24
CA PRO A 30 25.53 -21.79 -27.35
C PRO A 30 25.68 -23.23 -26.82
N PRO A 31 25.49 -23.46 -25.51
CA PRO A 31 25.53 -24.81 -24.96
C PRO A 31 24.49 -25.68 -25.65
N GLU A 32 24.85 -26.92 -25.95
CA GLU A 32 23.92 -27.89 -26.53
C GLU A 32 22.64 -27.98 -25.68
N PRO A 33 21.46 -28.14 -26.31
CA PRO A 33 20.21 -28.21 -25.58
C PRO A 33 20.22 -29.42 -24.65
N TRP A 34 20.17 -29.15 -23.36
CA TRP A 34 20.01 -30.16 -22.31
C TRP A 34 18.76 -30.98 -22.61
N VAL A 35 18.94 -32.27 -22.89
CA VAL A 35 17.84 -33.22 -23.01
C VAL A 35 17.26 -33.41 -21.62
N VAL A 36 16.11 -32.77 -21.35
CA VAL A 36 15.38 -32.95 -20.09
C VAL A 36 14.73 -34.33 -20.13
N PRO A 37 15.07 -35.25 -19.21
CA PRO A 37 14.42 -36.56 -19.15
C PRO A 37 12.92 -36.35 -18.87
N ALA A 38 12.08 -37.09 -19.59
CA ALA A 38 10.64 -37.06 -19.39
C ALA A 38 10.32 -37.40 -17.93
N GLY A 39 9.83 -36.41 -17.18
CA GLY A 39 9.46 -36.58 -15.79
C GLY A 39 8.33 -37.60 -15.62
N PRO A 40 8.17 -38.18 -14.41
CA PRO A 40 7.10 -39.13 -14.13
C PRO A 40 5.72 -38.52 -14.41
N PRO A 41 4.72 -39.34 -14.77
CA PRO A 41 3.38 -38.86 -15.07
C PRO A 41 2.80 -38.10 -13.87
N VAL A 42 2.44 -36.83 -14.10
CA VAL A 42 1.80 -35.97 -13.11
C VAL A 42 0.36 -36.45 -12.94
N PHE A 43 0.08 -37.13 -11.83
CA PHE A 43 -1.29 -37.40 -11.42
C PHE A 43 -1.96 -36.06 -11.09
N ARG A 44 -2.84 -35.59 -11.98
CA ARG A 44 -3.66 -34.41 -11.71
C ARG A 44 -4.69 -34.77 -10.64
N VAL A 45 -4.41 -34.37 -9.41
CA VAL A 45 -5.43 -34.34 -8.36
C VAL A 45 -6.50 -33.33 -8.79
N PRO A 46 -7.79 -33.68 -8.83
CA PRO A 46 -8.86 -32.73 -9.12
C PRO A 46 -8.77 -31.57 -8.13
N ALA A 47 -8.77 -30.34 -8.62
CA ALA A 47 -8.83 -29.18 -7.75
C ALA A 47 -10.07 -29.28 -6.85
N PRO A 48 -9.97 -28.97 -5.54
CA PRO A 48 -11.14 -28.92 -4.69
C PRO A 48 -12.16 -27.92 -5.26
N PRO A 49 -13.46 -28.16 -5.08
CA PRO A 49 -14.49 -27.23 -5.53
C PRO A 49 -14.26 -25.86 -4.89
N VAL A 50 -14.27 -24.81 -5.72
CA VAL A 50 -14.17 -23.43 -5.25
C VAL A 50 -15.42 -23.12 -4.43
N PRO A 51 -15.30 -22.69 -3.16
CA PRO A 51 -16.46 -22.30 -2.38
C PRO A 51 -17.16 -21.12 -3.05
N PRO A 52 -18.50 -21.02 -2.95
CA PRO A 52 -19.24 -19.89 -3.51
C PRO A 52 -18.75 -18.58 -2.86
N PRO A 53 -18.77 -17.45 -3.59
CA PRO A 53 -18.46 -16.14 -3.02
C PRO A 53 -19.35 -15.89 -1.80
N ARG A 54 -18.77 -15.53 -0.65
CA ARG A 54 -19.58 -15.07 0.49
C ARG A 54 -20.11 -13.69 0.15
N GLU A 55 -21.43 -13.52 0.20
CA GLU A 55 -22.02 -12.19 0.10
C GLU A 55 -21.57 -11.34 1.30
N PRO A 56 -21.19 -10.07 1.07
CA PRO A 56 -20.85 -9.17 2.17
C PRO A 56 -22.07 -8.93 3.06
N GLU A 57 -21.88 -9.02 4.37
CA GLU A 57 -22.92 -8.67 5.34
C GLU A 57 -23.24 -7.16 5.22
N VAL A 58 -24.49 -6.85 4.83
CA VAL A 58 -25.03 -5.49 4.75
C VAL A 58 -25.61 -5.12 6.11
N PHE A 59 -25.19 -3.98 6.67
CA PHE A 59 -25.77 -3.45 7.91
C PHE A 59 -27.10 -2.74 7.65
N PRO A 60 -28.06 -2.77 8.60
CA PRO A 60 -29.20 -1.85 8.56
C PRO A 60 -28.70 -0.40 8.62
N ASP A 61 -29.44 0.51 8.00
CA ASP A 61 -29.10 1.95 7.97
C ASP A 61 -28.76 2.46 9.38
N PHE A 62 -27.63 3.16 9.49
CA PHE A 62 -27.23 3.79 10.75
C PHE A 62 -28.29 4.84 11.14
N PRO A 63 -28.69 4.90 12.42
CA PRO A 63 -29.56 5.98 12.87
C PRO A 63 -28.87 7.34 12.64
N PRO A 64 -29.64 8.41 12.39
CA PRO A 64 -29.07 9.73 12.17
C PRO A 64 -28.17 10.14 13.34
N VAL A 65 -27.02 10.75 13.02
CA VAL A 65 -26.13 11.32 14.02
C VAL A 65 -26.83 12.50 14.67
N ILE A 66 -27.13 12.40 15.97
CA ILE A 66 -27.73 13.48 16.75
C ILE A 66 -26.59 14.23 17.47
N ASN A 67 -26.36 15.48 17.08
CA ASN A 67 -25.37 16.33 17.72
C ASN A 67 -26.00 17.21 18.80
N ARG A 68 -25.28 17.39 19.91
CA ARG A 68 -25.69 18.31 20.98
C ARG A 68 -25.13 19.70 20.68
N VAL A 69 -26.02 20.66 20.44
CA VAL A 69 -25.65 22.07 20.23
C VAL A 69 -26.27 22.89 21.35
N GLY A 70 -25.44 23.30 22.31
CA GLY A 70 -25.90 23.97 23.53
C GLY A 70 -26.81 23.07 24.41
N ASN A 71 -27.99 23.57 24.76
CA ASN A 71 -28.99 22.85 25.56
C ASN A 71 -30.06 22.13 24.73
N GLY A 72 -29.94 22.11 23.40
CA GLY A 72 -30.88 21.43 22.48
C GLY A 72 -30.23 20.27 21.73
N TRP A 73 -31.06 19.32 21.31
CA TRP A 73 -30.71 18.31 20.32
C TRP A 73 -31.21 18.77 18.96
N VAL A 74 -30.32 18.92 17.99
CA VAL A 74 -30.68 19.31 16.63
C VAL A 74 -30.26 18.17 15.71
N ALA A 75 -31.17 17.70 14.87
CA ALA A 75 -30.80 16.86 13.74
C ALA A 75 -30.05 17.75 12.77
N ASP A 76 -28.78 17.46 12.52
CA ASP A 76 -28.02 18.19 11.51
C ASP A 76 -28.73 18.07 10.16
N PRO A 77 -28.71 19.11 9.32
CA PRO A 77 -29.10 18.95 7.91
C PRO A 77 -28.29 17.79 7.33
N PRO A 78 -28.87 16.97 6.42
CA PRO A 78 -28.18 15.82 5.85
C PRO A 78 -26.85 16.29 5.28
N ASN A 79 -25.77 15.92 5.97
CA ASN A 79 -24.43 16.33 5.60
C ASN A 79 -24.06 15.47 4.38
N PRO A 80 -23.84 16.05 3.19
CA PRO A 80 -23.49 15.29 1.99
C PRO A 80 -22.15 14.55 2.15
N CYS A 81 -21.40 14.79 3.22
CA CYS A 81 -20.15 14.13 3.54
C CYS A 81 -20.30 12.95 4.53
N LEU A 82 -21.50 12.39 4.72
CA LEU A 82 -21.70 11.21 5.56
C LEU A 82 -21.14 9.97 4.85
N LEU A 83 -19.88 9.62 5.17
CA LEU A 83 -19.36 8.28 4.91
C LEU A 83 -20.22 7.28 5.68
N SER A 84 -21.05 6.54 4.95
CA SER A 84 -21.80 5.44 5.55
C SER A 84 -20.98 4.16 5.46
N LEU A 85 -20.82 3.48 6.60
CA LEU A 85 -20.15 2.19 6.66
C LEU A 85 -21.13 1.14 6.15
N LYS A 86 -20.85 0.57 4.98
CA LYS A 86 -21.82 -0.28 4.27
C LYS A 86 -21.65 -1.76 4.55
N PHE A 87 -20.40 -2.20 4.59
CA PHE A 87 -20.07 -3.61 4.68
C PHE A 87 -18.74 -3.81 5.42
N ARG A 88 -18.54 -5.04 5.88
CA ARG A 88 -17.28 -5.51 6.45
C ARG A 88 -16.78 -6.75 5.71
N ILE A 89 -15.47 -6.89 5.64
CA ILE A 89 -14.76 -7.99 5.00
C ILE A 89 -13.81 -8.59 6.02
N THR A 90 -13.77 -9.91 6.09
CA THR A 90 -12.77 -10.64 6.88
C THR A 90 -11.37 -10.36 6.32
N ILE A 91 -10.40 -10.08 7.18
CA ILE A 91 -9.02 -9.75 6.76
C ILE A 91 -8.35 -10.88 5.96
N GLU A 92 -8.83 -12.12 6.12
CA GLU A 92 -8.37 -13.30 5.39
C GLU A 92 -8.82 -13.27 3.91
N ASP A 93 -9.89 -12.55 3.57
CA ASP A 93 -10.38 -12.39 2.20
C ASP A 93 -9.61 -11.27 1.47
N THR A 94 -8.31 -11.51 1.35
CA THR A 94 -7.37 -10.58 0.71
C THR A 94 -7.72 -10.32 -0.75
N ASP A 95 -8.29 -11.30 -1.47
CA ASP A 95 -8.69 -11.15 -2.87
C ASP A 95 -9.83 -10.14 -3.02
N THR A 96 -10.87 -10.22 -2.18
CA THR A 96 -11.98 -9.26 -2.20
C THR A 96 -11.48 -7.85 -1.83
N ILE A 97 -10.62 -7.74 -0.81
CA ILE A 97 -10.03 -6.46 -0.40
C ILE A 97 -9.24 -5.83 -1.55
N VAL A 98 -8.35 -6.59 -2.19
CA VAL A 98 -7.54 -6.14 -3.34
C VAL A 98 -8.44 -5.70 -4.50
N ARG A 99 -9.49 -6.47 -4.82
CA ARG A 99 -10.43 -6.10 -5.90
C ARG A 99 -11.15 -4.79 -5.60
N LEU A 100 -11.61 -4.57 -4.37
CA LEU A 100 -12.30 -3.33 -4.00
C LEU A 100 -11.37 -2.12 -4.05
N LEU A 101 -10.13 -2.27 -3.55
CA LEU A 101 -9.11 -1.22 -3.67
C LEU A 101 -8.78 -0.91 -5.13
N ALA A 102 -8.67 -1.93 -5.98
CA ALA A 102 -8.45 -1.75 -7.42
C ALA A 102 -9.63 -1.05 -8.12
N ASN A 103 -10.85 -1.20 -7.61
CA ASN A 103 -12.04 -0.48 -8.07
C ASN A 103 -12.18 0.93 -7.46
N GLY A 104 -11.19 1.39 -6.68
CA GLY A 104 -11.19 2.73 -6.08
C GLY A 104 -12.10 2.88 -4.88
N VAL A 105 -12.58 1.78 -4.28
CA VAL A 105 -13.38 1.82 -3.06
C VAL A 105 -12.45 2.10 -1.88
N PRO A 106 -12.60 3.22 -1.14
CA PRO A 106 -11.80 3.47 0.04
C PRO A 106 -12.21 2.50 1.15
N LEU A 107 -11.23 1.79 1.70
CA LEU A 107 -11.46 0.85 2.78
C LEU A 107 -10.79 1.34 4.06
N MET A 108 -11.34 1.00 5.22
CA MET A 108 -10.73 1.27 6.52
C MET A 108 -10.26 -0.04 7.15
N GLY A 109 -8.99 -0.08 7.55
CA GLY A 109 -8.39 -1.21 8.22
C GLY A 109 -7.87 -0.82 9.60
N ALA A 110 -7.95 -1.76 10.54
CA ALA A 110 -7.32 -1.61 11.85
C ALA A 110 -5.97 -2.36 11.88
N LEU A 111 -4.94 -1.71 12.41
CA LEU A 111 -3.60 -2.28 12.61
C LEU A 111 -3.08 -2.03 14.01
N ARG A 112 -2.18 -2.90 14.46
CA ARG A 112 -1.53 -2.73 15.76
C ARG A 112 -0.28 -1.88 15.58
N MET A 113 -0.28 -0.72 16.21
CA MET A 113 0.85 0.20 16.14
C MET A 113 1.77 0.01 17.36
N GLY A 114 3.07 -0.13 17.08
CA GLY A 114 4.13 -0.12 18.10
C GLY A 114 5.15 0.99 17.86
N ALA A 115 6.15 1.09 18.74
CA ALA A 115 7.15 2.18 18.72
C ALA A 115 7.88 2.36 17.37
N LEU A 116 8.11 1.27 16.63
CA LEU A 116 8.78 1.32 15.32
C LEU A 116 7.97 2.01 14.23
N PHE A 117 6.66 2.16 14.40
CA PHE A 117 5.79 2.80 13.42
C PHE A 117 6.21 4.25 13.14
N ALA A 118 6.60 5.01 14.15
CA ALA A 118 7.05 6.40 14.01
C ALA A 118 8.36 6.55 13.20
N TYR A 119 9.13 5.47 13.05
CA TYR A 119 10.44 5.46 12.39
C TYR A 119 10.42 4.84 10.99
N LEU A 120 9.23 4.59 10.43
CA LEU A 120 9.09 4.03 9.10
C LEU A 120 9.71 4.95 8.04
N LYS A 121 10.51 4.40 7.13
CA LYS A 121 11.03 5.16 5.97
C LYS A 121 10.06 5.05 4.79
N ALA A 122 10.26 5.93 3.81
CA ALA A 122 9.51 5.87 2.57
C ALA A 122 9.59 4.49 1.92
N MET A 123 8.46 4.02 1.37
CA MET A 123 8.31 2.74 0.67
C MET A 123 8.54 1.49 1.52
N GLN A 124 8.86 1.62 2.81
CA GLN A 124 8.97 0.46 3.69
C GLN A 124 7.60 -0.12 4.00
N ILE A 125 7.54 -1.44 4.08
CA ILE A 125 6.36 -2.16 4.54
C ILE A 125 6.50 -2.33 6.05
N TYR A 126 5.61 -1.69 6.79
CA TYR A 126 5.50 -1.81 8.22
C TYR A 126 5.25 -3.27 8.58
N TYR A 127 6.07 -3.76 9.51
CA TYR A 127 5.86 -5.04 10.16
C TYR A 127 5.30 -4.76 11.55
N ALA A 128 4.02 -5.08 11.75
CA ALA A 128 3.43 -4.91 13.06
C ALA A 128 4.19 -5.79 14.07
N PRO A 129 4.55 -5.26 15.26
CA PRO A 129 5.06 -6.11 16.32
C PRO A 129 4.03 -7.21 16.58
N GLY A 130 4.49 -8.43 16.87
CA GLY A 130 3.63 -9.56 17.25
C GLY A 130 2.75 -9.26 18.49
N PRO A 131 2.21 -10.26 19.19
CA PRO A 131 1.24 -10.08 20.27
C PRO A 131 1.82 -9.49 21.58
N TYR A 132 2.64 -8.43 21.49
CA TYR A 132 3.27 -7.76 22.62
C TYR A 132 2.31 -6.81 23.34
N LYS A 133 2.50 -6.69 24.66
CA LYS A 133 1.78 -5.75 25.53
C LYS A 133 2.19 -4.31 25.17
N GLY A 134 1.22 -3.39 25.13
CA GLY A 134 1.46 -1.96 24.86
C GLY A 134 1.18 -1.50 23.43
N LEU A 135 0.47 -2.29 22.62
CA LEU A 135 0.07 -1.91 21.27
C LEU A 135 -1.16 -1.01 21.31
N TRP A 136 -1.14 0.07 20.52
CA TRP A 136 -2.31 0.91 20.30
C TRP A 136 -3.07 0.42 19.06
N ALA A 137 -4.38 0.32 19.21
CA ALA A 137 -5.29 0.13 18.08
C ALA A 137 -5.24 1.40 17.23
N HIS A 138 -4.85 1.27 15.97
CA HIS A 138 -4.83 2.38 15.02
C HIS A 138 -5.66 2.05 13.79
N VAL A 139 -6.44 3.02 13.30
CA VAL A 139 -7.28 2.86 12.11
C VAL A 139 -6.72 3.73 11.00
N VAL A 140 -6.64 3.17 9.80
CA VAL A 140 -6.10 3.84 8.61
C VAL A 140 -6.97 3.59 7.40
N VAL A 141 -6.86 4.46 6.41
CA VAL A 141 -7.53 4.29 5.13
C VAL A 141 -6.61 3.48 4.21
N LEU A 142 -7.05 2.32 3.78
CA LEU A 142 -6.42 1.55 2.72
C LEU A 142 -6.83 2.17 1.38
N HIS A 143 -5.86 2.48 0.53
CA HIS A 143 -6.09 3.14 -0.76
C HIS A 143 -5.30 2.52 -1.92
N GLY A 144 -4.63 1.39 -1.67
CA GLY A 144 -3.89 0.66 -2.67
C GLY A 144 -3.41 -0.69 -2.15
N SER A 145 -2.95 -1.54 -3.07
CA SER A 145 -2.41 -2.86 -2.74
C SER A 145 -1.25 -3.21 -3.67
N GLY A 146 -0.36 -4.07 -3.21
CA GLY A 146 0.69 -4.66 -4.04
C GLY A 146 1.09 -6.03 -3.52
N PHE A 147 2.04 -6.65 -4.22
CA PHE A 147 2.56 -7.96 -3.89
C PHE A 147 4.09 -7.91 -3.80
N ALA A 148 4.64 -8.45 -2.73
CA ALA A 148 6.08 -8.53 -2.53
C ALA A 148 6.49 -9.93 -2.05
N SER A 149 7.32 -10.61 -2.84
CA SER A 149 7.91 -11.88 -2.46
C SER A 149 8.94 -11.69 -1.33
N PRO A 150 8.99 -12.57 -0.30
CA PRO A 150 8.23 -13.82 -0.17
C PRO A 150 6.93 -13.70 0.65
N LYS A 151 6.60 -12.53 1.21
CA LYS A 151 5.54 -12.37 2.22
C LYS A 151 4.13 -12.20 1.65
N GLY A 152 4.00 -11.85 0.36
CA GLY A 152 2.73 -11.78 -0.33
C GLY A 152 2.13 -10.38 -0.40
N THR A 153 0.83 -10.27 -0.17
CA THR A 153 0.05 -9.03 -0.35
C THR A 153 0.33 -8.02 0.75
N TYR A 154 0.55 -6.76 0.35
CA TYR A 154 0.58 -5.60 1.23
C TYR A 154 -0.46 -4.56 0.78
N TYR A 155 -0.87 -3.69 1.72
CA TYR A 155 -1.75 -2.56 1.46
C TYR A 155 -1.02 -1.26 1.64
N THR A 156 -1.31 -0.29 0.79
CA THR A 156 -0.89 1.11 0.97
C THR A 156 -1.98 1.84 1.74
N CYS A 157 -1.56 2.51 2.80
CA CYS A 157 -2.40 3.08 3.84
C CYS A 157 -2.11 4.55 3.99
N ARG A 158 -3.15 5.34 4.25
CA ARG A 158 -3.07 6.74 4.62
C ARG A 158 -3.35 6.91 6.11
N ASN A 159 -2.45 7.61 6.79
CA ASN A 159 -2.58 7.96 8.19
C ASN A 159 -3.21 9.35 8.40
N SER A 160 -3.90 9.55 9.51
CA SER A 160 -4.51 10.83 9.92
C SER A 160 -3.55 11.80 10.63
N TYR A 161 -2.36 11.35 11.03
CA TYR A 161 -1.34 12.21 11.67
C TYR A 161 -0.56 13.11 10.69
N GLY A 162 -0.91 13.11 9.40
CA GLY A 162 -0.29 13.96 8.38
C GLY A 162 1.19 13.61 8.08
N TYR A 163 1.94 14.57 7.55
CA TYR A 163 3.36 14.39 7.18
C TYR A 163 4.30 14.16 8.37
N LYS A 164 3.84 14.45 9.60
CA LYS A 164 4.63 14.33 10.84
C LYS A 164 4.69 12.91 11.40
N VAL A 165 3.90 11.99 10.86
CA VAL A 165 3.72 10.66 11.45
C VAL A 165 4.95 9.76 11.35
N HIS A 166 5.77 9.97 10.32
CA HIS A 166 7.04 9.29 10.17
C HIS A 166 8.15 10.32 10.01
N GLY A 167 9.18 10.27 10.86
CA GLY A 167 10.25 11.29 10.88
C GLY A 167 11.03 11.40 9.55
N TYR A 168 10.92 10.40 8.66
CA TYR A 168 11.48 10.47 7.31
C TYR A 168 10.67 11.37 6.36
N TYR A 169 9.34 11.43 6.51
CA TYR A 169 8.44 12.20 5.65
C TYR A 169 8.31 13.66 6.05
N GLU A 170 8.63 14.00 7.31
CA GLU A 170 8.62 15.38 7.80
C GLU A 170 9.46 16.32 6.93
N LYS A 171 10.55 15.79 6.33
CA LYS A 171 11.45 16.56 5.46
C LYS A 171 11.02 16.64 3.99
N LYS A 172 9.99 15.89 3.59
CA LYS A 172 9.56 15.75 2.19
C LYS A 172 8.18 16.30 1.89
N ASP A 173 7.43 16.74 2.91
CA ASP A 173 6.04 17.20 2.81
C ASP A 173 5.09 16.21 2.10
N THR A 174 5.51 14.96 1.99
CA THR A 174 4.69 13.87 1.48
C THR A 174 3.89 13.35 2.67
N GLY A 175 2.56 13.31 2.53
CA GLY A 175 1.66 12.80 3.56
C GLY A 175 2.09 11.44 4.13
N GLY A 176 1.62 11.13 5.33
CA GLY A 176 1.95 9.95 6.12
C GLY A 176 1.44 8.62 5.56
N ASP A 177 1.60 8.42 4.25
CA ASP A 177 1.27 7.18 3.58
C ASP A 177 2.37 6.15 3.85
N PHE A 178 1.96 4.92 4.11
CA PHE A 178 2.85 3.82 4.41
C PHE A 178 2.28 2.51 3.89
N ASN A 179 3.10 1.46 3.86
CA ASN A 179 2.65 0.13 3.47
C ASN A 179 2.54 -0.77 4.71
N ILE A 180 1.60 -1.71 4.73
CA ILE A 180 1.47 -2.73 5.77
C ILE A 180 1.19 -4.09 5.13
N TRP A 181 1.69 -5.17 5.74
CA TRP A 181 1.34 -6.52 5.31
C TRP A 181 -0.14 -6.81 5.55
N SER A 182 -0.77 -7.54 4.63
CA SER A 182 -2.16 -7.98 4.80
C SER A 182 -2.38 -8.78 6.09
N SER A 183 -1.40 -9.60 6.48
CA SER A 183 -1.38 -10.38 7.72
C SER A 183 -1.36 -9.56 9.01
N ASP A 184 -0.99 -8.28 8.91
CA ASP A 184 -0.79 -7.41 10.07
C ASP A 184 -2.03 -6.53 10.36
N LEU A 185 -3.05 -6.61 9.50
CA LEU A 185 -4.40 -6.13 9.83
C LEU A 185 -5.03 -7.05 10.88
N TYR A 186 -5.95 -6.51 11.68
CA TYR A 186 -6.72 -7.31 12.63
C TYR A 186 -8.21 -6.98 12.58
N GLY A 187 -9.04 -8.00 12.84
CA GLY A 187 -10.49 -7.87 12.85
C GLY A 187 -11.08 -7.86 11.45
N PHE A 188 -11.64 -6.73 11.04
CA PHE A 188 -12.33 -6.58 9.76
C PHE A 188 -11.83 -5.34 9.01
N VAL A 189 -11.95 -5.40 7.68
CA VAL A 189 -11.84 -4.24 6.82
C VAL A 189 -13.24 -3.72 6.53
N TYR A 190 -13.44 -2.42 6.64
CA TYR A 190 -14.74 -1.78 6.44
C TYR A 190 -14.75 -0.97 5.15
N GLY A 191 -15.78 -1.16 4.34
CA GLY A 191 -16.02 -0.32 3.16
C GLY A 191 -16.89 0.87 3.49
N CYS A 192 -16.50 2.04 2.99
CA CYS A 192 -17.30 3.24 3.09
C CYS A 192 -17.83 3.65 1.72
N GLU A 193 -19.08 4.06 1.67
CA GLU A 193 -19.66 4.72 0.50
C GLU A 193 -19.68 6.23 0.73
N LEU A 194 -19.18 6.99 -0.25
CA LEU A 194 -19.36 8.43 -0.31
C LEU A 194 -20.80 8.69 -0.79
N ALA A 195 -21.62 9.27 0.08
CA ALA A 195 -23.00 9.66 -0.23
C ALA A 195 -23.07 10.84 -1.21
#